data_AF-A0A2E6H6L8-F1
#
_entry.id   AF-A0A2E6H6L8-F1
#
_cell.length_a   1.000
_cell.length_b   1.000
_cell.length_c   1.000
_cell.angle_alpha   90.00
_cell.angle_beta   90.00
_cell.angle_gamma   90.00
#
_symmetry.space_group_name_H-M   'P 1'
#
loop_
_entity.id
_entity.type
_entity.pdbx_description
1 polymer ?
#
loop_
_entity_poly.entity_id
_entity_poly.type
_entity_poly.pdbx_seq_one_letter_code
_entity_poly.pdbx_strand_id
1 'polypeptide(L)'
;MKHILLALSLTFGFNLQASVDGAYLDAPYKNLIHPIDSKSNFKNISKSDFLEMQEIMTPVRAQGARGTCSIFSGIAMLESMLLMNYQFEKDSLDLSEEWLEYLIMRNRTSDGSNSWSNFNALRNYGVPTEQTYSYIGQTWEENSFNPMATQRCGHLEGRLKKSCLLGHRDPRLLNTPSQVLQSEGNELYDPEFDEARTEAFEFRNNYIQFSSTNYSVYYTQDVKRLLAKGIPLTMGIEFFYGAWNHRKAIEFGIGRSEENWTLGIVGYPERGSVDYKVSRENGAGHSVLVVGYDDEKIVKTTVKMQDGTTKEFTYKGVYYFKNSWGKGGFGRDFNVDGEVFDGYGMITQKHAHEHGSFYRMPLK
;
A
#
# COMPACT_ATOMS: atom_id res chain seq x y z
N MET A 1 -39.18 0.82 -54.37
CA MET A 1 -38.18 0.18 -53.50
C MET A 1 -37.24 1.24 -52.94
N LYS A 2 -37.39 1.56 -51.66
CA LYS A 2 -36.33 1.91 -50.68
C LYS A 2 -37.01 2.55 -49.46
N HIS A 3 -37.38 1.68 -48.52
CA HIS A 3 -37.73 2.09 -47.17
C HIS A 3 -36.43 2.48 -46.45
N ILE A 4 -36.34 3.71 -45.96
CA ILE A 4 -35.29 4.14 -45.05
C ILE A 4 -35.77 3.74 -43.65
N LEU A 5 -35.19 2.67 -43.12
CA LEU A 5 -35.32 2.29 -41.71
C LEU A 5 -34.50 3.28 -40.87
N LEU A 6 -35.19 4.09 -40.08
CA LEU A 6 -34.59 4.83 -38.98
C LEU A 6 -34.36 3.83 -37.84
N ALA A 7 -33.13 3.36 -37.68
CA ALA A 7 -32.75 2.58 -36.50
C ALA A 7 -32.58 3.55 -35.32
N LEU A 8 -33.53 3.53 -34.38
CA LEU A 8 -33.32 4.10 -33.05
C LEU A 8 -32.24 3.27 -32.35
N SER A 9 -31.02 3.80 -32.32
CA SER A 9 -29.96 3.30 -31.43
C SER A 9 -30.34 3.65 -29.99
N LEU A 10 -31.00 2.70 -29.31
CA LEU A 10 -31.07 2.64 -27.87
C LEU A 10 -29.65 2.46 -27.34
N THR A 11 -28.97 3.56 -27.03
CA THR A 11 -27.76 3.55 -26.21
C THR A 11 -28.17 3.12 -24.80
N PHE A 12 -28.10 1.82 -24.53
CA PHE A 12 -27.98 1.32 -23.17
C PHE A 12 -26.70 1.92 -22.60
N GLY A 13 -26.84 2.97 -21.81
CA GLY A 13 -25.81 3.46 -20.93
C GLY A 13 -25.48 2.35 -19.94
N PHE A 14 -24.44 1.58 -20.22
CA PHE A 14 -23.77 0.81 -19.19
C PHE A 14 -23.21 1.83 -18.20
N ASN A 15 -23.81 1.89 -17.01
CA ASN A 15 -23.23 2.55 -15.85
C ASN A 15 -21.92 1.84 -15.50
N LEU A 16 -20.84 2.25 -16.15
CA LEU A 16 -19.46 2.02 -15.73
C LEU A 16 -19.18 2.92 -14.51
N GLN A 17 -19.78 2.58 -13.37
CA GLN A 17 -19.40 3.10 -12.06
C GLN A 17 -18.85 1.94 -11.22
N ALA A 18 -17.72 1.40 -11.66
CA ALA A 18 -16.97 0.41 -10.91
C ALA A 18 -15.46 0.64 -11.13
N SER A 19 -14.91 1.73 -10.58
CA SER A 19 -13.50 1.89 -10.11
C SER A 19 -13.13 3.33 -9.69
N VAL A 20 -14.04 4.16 -9.15
CA VAL A 20 -13.87 5.63 -9.23
C VAL A 20 -12.81 6.24 -8.28
N ASP A 21 -12.32 5.54 -7.24
CA ASP A 21 -11.36 6.14 -6.28
C ASP A 21 -10.01 5.42 -6.10
N GLY A 22 -9.81 4.22 -6.68
CA GLY A 22 -8.52 3.50 -6.61
C GLY A 22 -8.04 3.11 -5.20
N ALA A 23 -8.92 3.20 -4.20
CA ALA A 23 -8.59 3.00 -2.78
C ALA A 23 -8.83 1.55 -2.31
N TYR A 24 -8.24 0.57 -3.01
CA TYR A 24 -8.36 -0.82 -2.59
C TYR A 24 -7.56 -1.09 -1.30
N LEU A 25 -8.00 -2.11 -0.57
CA LEU A 25 -7.51 -2.45 0.77
C LEU A 25 -6.95 -3.86 0.79
N ASP A 26 -5.97 -4.11 1.64
CA ASP A 26 -5.48 -5.47 1.90
C ASP A 26 -6.54 -6.26 2.67
N ALA A 27 -6.42 -7.58 2.61
CA ALA A 27 -7.09 -8.46 3.57
C ALA A 27 -6.71 -8.09 5.02
N PRO A 28 -7.57 -8.37 6.02
CA PRO A 28 -7.29 -8.09 7.43
C PRO A 28 -5.92 -8.60 7.88
N TYR A 29 -5.13 -7.70 8.46
CA TYR A 29 -3.86 -8.09 9.06
C TYR A 29 -4.08 -8.89 10.33
N LYS A 30 -3.29 -9.96 10.47
CA LYS A 30 -3.30 -10.84 11.64
C LYS A 30 -2.07 -10.56 12.48
N ASN A 31 -2.23 -10.58 13.80
CA ASN A 31 -1.13 -10.47 14.77
C ASN A 31 -0.34 -9.15 14.66
N LEU A 32 -1.05 -8.03 14.48
CA LEU A 32 -0.46 -6.70 14.64
C LEU A 32 0.16 -6.56 16.04
N ILE A 33 1.37 -6.00 16.08
CA ILE A 33 2.11 -5.68 17.31
C ILE A 33 2.08 -4.17 17.49
N HIS A 34 1.17 -3.73 18.34
CA HIS A 34 0.98 -2.31 18.65
C HIS A 34 2.16 -1.76 19.47
N PRO A 35 2.71 -0.58 19.12
CA PRO A 35 3.78 0.00 19.89
C PRO A 35 3.28 0.38 21.29
N ILE A 36 4.12 0.17 22.30
CA ILE A 36 3.82 0.53 23.69
C ILE A 36 4.68 1.71 24.13
N ASP A 37 4.21 2.44 25.13
CA ASP A 37 5.01 3.50 25.72
C ASP A 37 6.21 2.91 26.47
N SER A 38 7.39 3.46 26.19
CA SER A 38 8.61 3.12 26.91
C SER A 38 8.84 4.08 28.08
N LYS A 39 9.57 3.62 29.11
CA LYS A 39 10.04 4.47 30.22
C LYS A 39 11.31 5.27 29.89
N SER A 40 11.78 5.26 28.63
CA SER A 40 13.05 5.90 28.27
C SER A 40 12.94 7.44 28.23
N ASN A 41 14.05 8.12 28.52
CA ASN A 41 14.19 9.57 28.54
C ASN A 41 14.66 10.12 27.18
N PHE A 42 14.06 9.69 26.06
CA PHE A 42 14.40 10.29 24.76
C PHE A 42 14.13 11.80 24.81
N LYS A 43 15.13 12.61 24.41
CA LYS A 43 14.99 14.07 24.35
C LYS A 43 13.86 14.40 23.39
N ASN A 44 12.81 15.00 23.93
CA ASN A 44 11.54 15.15 23.22
C ASN A 44 11.68 16.18 22.09
N ILE A 45 11.91 15.72 20.86
CA ILE A 45 11.75 16.52 19.65
C ILE A 45 10.26 16.45 19.31
N SER A 46 9.57 17.58 19.27
CA SER A 46 8.11 17.62 19.11
C SER A 46 7.64 17.43 17.66
N LYS A 47 8.51 17.61 16.66
CA LYS A 47 8.18 17.43 15.24
C LYS A 47 9.43 16.95 14.49
N SER A 48 9.28 15.99 13.57
CA SER A 48 10.35 15.61 12.63
C SER A 48 10.35 16.52 11.41
N ASP A 49 11.46 16.55 10.67
CA ASP A 49 11.52 17.30 9.41
C ASP A 49 10.81 16.54 8.27
N PHE A 50 9.51 16.81 8.10
CA PHE A 50 8.72 16.23 7.02
C PHE A 50 9.12 16.78 5.64
N LEU A 51 9.51 18.05 5.57
CA LEU A 51 9.83 18.70 4.29
C LEU A 51 11.14 18.14 3.73
N GLU A 52 12.19 18.07 4.56
CA GLU A 52 13.46 17.42 4.21
C GLU A 52 13.23 15.95 3.80
N MET A 53 12.38 15.25 4.53
CA MET A 53 12.06 13.86 4.21
C MET A 53 11.33 13.72 2.87
N GLN A 54 10.43 14.65 2.53
CA GLN A 54 9.68 14.60 1.28
C GLN A 54 10.57 14.88 0.06
N GLU A 55 11.58 15.73 0.19
CA GLU A 55 12.52 16.05 -0.90
C GLU A 55 13.26 14.82 -1.44
N ILE A 56 13.49 13.83 -0.57
CA ILE A 56 14.20 12.58 -0.88
C ILE A 56 13.25 11.39 -1.09
N MET A 57 11.95 11.62 -1.25
CA MET A 57 10.98 10.57 -1.56
C MET A 57 10.78 10.42 -3.06
N THR A 58 10.66 9.17 -3.52
CA THR A 58 10.18 8.87 -4.87
C THR A 58 8.73 9.35 -5.06
N PRO A 59 8.24 9.49 -6.30
CA PRO A 59 6.86 9.89 -6.57
C PRO A 59 5.80 9.00 -5.90
N VAL A 60 4.60 9.56 -5.67
CA VAL A 60 3.43 8.79 -5.21
C VAL A 60 2.94 7.86 -6.32
N ARG A 61 2.71 6.60 -5.98
CA ARG A 61 2.20 5.55 -6.88
C ARG A 61 0.73 5.21 -6.60
N ALA A 62 0.12 4.41 -7.47
CA ALA A 62 -1.29 4.03 -7.37
C ALA A 62 -1.47 2.51 -7.54
N GLN A 63 -1.94 1.84 -6.48
CA GLN A 63 -2.17 0.40 -6.48
C GLN A 63 -3.34 -0.05 -7.35
N GLY A 64 -4.23 0.88 -7.72
CA GLY A 64 -5.40 0.59 -8.55
C GLY A 64 -6.43 -0.30 -7.84
N ALA A 65 -6.90 -1.33 -8.53
CA ALA A 65 -7.99 -2.21 -8.10
C ALA A 65 -7.52 -3.48 -7.37
N ARG A 66 -6.38 -3.42 -6.66
CA ARG A 66 -5.76 -4.57 -5.98
C ARG A 66 -5.43 -4.27 -4.52
N GLY A 67 -5.52 -5.29 -3.66
CA GLY A 67 -5.15 -5.21 -2.25
C GLY A 67 -3.64 -5.35 -2.02
N THR A 68 -2.87 -4.40 -2.55
CA THR A 68 -1.39 -4.44 -2.58
C THR A 68 -0.74 -3.31 -1.77
N CYS A 69 -1.45 -2.62 -0.88
CA CYS A 69 -0.90 -1.45 -0.18
C CYS A 69 0.35 -1.77 0.66
N SER A 70 0.43 -2.98 1.23
CA SER A 70 1.65 -3.44 1.92
C SER A 70 2.84 -3.66 0.99
N ILE A 71 2.60 -4.05 -0.27
CA ILE A 71 3.62 -4.18 -1.32
C ILE A 71 4.16 -2.80 -1.67
N PHE A 72 3.26 -1.85 -1.98
CA PHE A 72 3.63 -0.47 -2.32
C PHE A 72 4.40 0.23 -1.20
N SER A 73 3.91 0.16 0.04
CA SER A 73 4.64 0.72 1.18
C SER A 73 5.98 0.02 1.42
N GLY A 74 6.09 -1.28 1.11
CA GLY A 74 7.35 -2.02 1.17
C GLY A 74 8.38 -1.60 0.13
N ILE A 75 7.95 -1.39 -1.12
CA ILE A 75 8.80 -0.86 -2.19
C ILE A 75 9.19 0.59 -1.91
N ALA A 76 8.23 1.46 -1.55
CA ALA A 76 8.52 2.85 -1.21
C ALA A 76 9.51 2.97 -0.04
N MET A 77 9.45 2.06 0.94
CA MET A 77 10.44 1.97 2.01
C MET A 77 11.83 1.60 1.47
N LEU A 78 11.93 0.59 0.59
CA LEU A 78 13.20 0.20 -0.02
C LEU A 78 13.79 1.35 -0.84
N GLU A 79 13.00 2.00 -1.70
CA GLU A 79 13.43 3.14 -2.49
C GLU A 79 13.97 4.28 -1.62
N SER A 80 13.25 4.62 -0.55
CA SER A 80 13.68 5.66 0.40
C SER A 80 15.02 5.32 1.04
N MET A 81 15.20 4.08 1.48
CA MET A 81 16.44 3.63 2.09
C MET A 81 17.60 3.61 1.10
N LEU A 82 17.35 3.30 -0.18
CA LEU A 82 18.36 3.33 -1.23
C LEU A 82 18.81 4.76 -1.56
N LEU A 83 17.87 5.72 -1.63
CA LEU A 83 18.19 7.13 -1.84
C LEU A 83 19.10 7.65 -0.71
N MET A 84 18.81 7.28 0.54
CA MET A 84 19.62 7.65 1.71
C MET A 84 21.01 7.02 1.72
N ASN A 85 21.12 5.75 1.32
CA ASN A 85 22.37 4.99 1.49
C ASN A 85 23.29 5.06 0.26
N TYR A 86 22.76 5.25 -0.95
CA TYR A 86 23.49 5.04 -2.19
C TYR A 86 23.42 6.22 -3.18
N GLN A 87 22.89 7.39 -2.76
CA GLN A 87 22.84 8.60 -3.58
C GLN A 87 22.19 8.39 -4.96
N PHE A 88 21.16 7.54 -5.05
CA PHE A 88 20.36 7.44 -6.26
C PHE A 88 19.69 8.79 -6.57
N GLU A 89 19.49 9.09 -7.85
CA GLU A 89 18.62 10.20 -8.24
C GLU A 89 17.16 9.80 -8.06
N LYS A 90 16.39 10.60 -7.32
CA LYS A 90 15.01 10.24 -6.91
C LYS A 90 14.08 9.88 -8.06
N ASP A 91 14.24 10.53 -9.21
CA ASP A 91 13.39 10.35 -10.38
C ASP A 91 13.86 9.18 -11.27
N SER A 92 15.01 8.57 -10.93
CA SER A 92 15.57 7.41 -11.64
C SER A 92 15.29 6.08 -10.95
N LEU A 93 14.94 6.11 -9.66
CA LEU A 93 14.67 4.90 -8.88
C LEU A 93 13.17 4.57 -8.95
N ASP A 94 12.84 3.59 -9.77
CA ASP A 94 11.47 3.10 -9.98
C ASP A 94 11.48 1.57 -9.93
N LEU A 95 11.11 1.00 -8.78
CA LEU A 95 11.19 -0.44 -8.52
C LEU A 95 9.83 -1.12 -8.67
N SER A 96 9.82 -2.35 -9.19
CA SER A 96 8.58 -3.07 -9.51
C SER A 96 7.81 -3.57 -8.28
N GLU A 97 6.63 -2.99 -8.02
CA GLU A 97 5.67 -3.58 -7.08
C GLU A 97 5.11 -4.92 -7.59
N GLU A 98 4.97 -5.08 -8.91
CA GLU A 98 4.42 -6.30 -9.52
C GLU A 98 5.28 -7.53 -9.23
N TRP A 99 6.61 -7.35 -9.25
CA TRP A 99 7.55 -8.40 -8.92
C TRP A 99 7.39 -8.84 -7.47
N LEU A 100 7.33 -7.88 -6.54
CA LEU A 100 7.16 -8.20 -5.12
C LEU A 100 5.82 -8.90 -4.88
N GLU A 101 4.75 -8.44 -5.53
CA GLU A 101 3.44 -9.08 -5.47
C GLU A 101 3.45 -10.51 -6.03
N TYR A 102 4.08 -10.74 -7.19
CA TYR A 102 4.33 -12.08 -7.71
C TYR A 102 5.07 -12.96 -6.69
N LEU A 103 6.12 -12.43 -6.06
CA LEU A 103 6.91 -13.19 -5.09
C LEU A 103 6.07 -13.64 -3.89
N ILE A 104 5.15 -12.80 -3.42
CA ILE A 104 4.26 -13.12 -2.31
C ILE A 104 3.16 -14.10 -2.73
N MET A 105 2.54 -13.87 -3.89
CA MET A 105 1.34 -14.59 -4.31
C MET A 105 1.59 -15.93 -4.96
N ARG A 106 2.79 -16.18 -5.52
CA ARG A 106 3.11 -17.45 -6.20
C ARG A 106 2.81 -18.73 -5.39
N ASN A 107 2.77 -18.64 -4.06
CA ASN A 107 2.49 -19.77 -3.17
C ASN A 107 1.15 -19.64 -2.41
N ARG A 108 0.30 -18.67 -2.75
CA ARG A 108 -0.94 -18.33 -2.05
C ARG A 108 -2.18 -18.50 -2.93
N THR A 109 -3.33 -18.66 -2.30
CA THR A 109 -4.63 -18.76 -2.99
C THR A 109 -5.63 -17.70 -2.53
N SER A 110 -5.12 -16.66 -1.86
CA SER A 110 -5.87 -15.52 -1.37
C SER A 110 -4.93 -14.32 -1.33
N ASP A 111 -5.49 -13.14 -1.59
CA ASP A 111 -4.78 -11.86 -1.60
C ASP A 111 -4.30 -11.44 -0.19
N GLY A 112 -3.41 -10.44 -0.16
CA GLY A 112 -2.92 -9.74 1.01
C GLY A 112 -1.49 -10.11 1.39
N SER A 113 -0.71 -9.11 1.80
CA SER A 113 0.64 -9.28 2.34
C SER A 113 0.82 -8.52 3.67
N ASN A 114 2.06 -8.40 4.13
CA ASN A 114 2.47 -7.59 5.26
C ASN A 114 3.95 -7.23 5.15
N SER A 115 4.39 -6.20 5.88
CA SER A 115 5.77 -5.71 5.84
C SER A 115 6.81 -6.80 6.10
N TRP A 116 6.55 -7.73 7.02
CA TRP A 116 7.49 -8.81 7.33
C TRP A 116 7.71 -9.76 6.15
N SER A 117 6.63 -10.17 5.48
CA SER A 117 6.69 -11.03 4.30
C SER A 117 7.39 -10.32 3.14
N ASN A 118 7.07 -9.04 2.95
CA ASN A 118 7.61 -8.20 1.88
C ASN A 118 9.12 -7.98 2.06
N PHE A 119 9.56 -7.60 3.25
CA PHE A 119 10.97 -7.36 3.54
C PHE A 119 11.81 -8.64 3.39
N ASN A 120 11.27 -9.80 3.77
CA ASN A 120 11.95 -11.06 3.53
C ASN A 120 12.00 -11.45 2.05
N ALA A 121 10.95 -11.18 1.29
CA ALA A 121 10.95 -11.41 -0.15
C ALA A 121 12.03 -10.54 -0.84
N LEU A 122 12.05 -9.24 -0.53
CA LEU A 122 13.08 -8.32 -1.04
C LEU A 122 14.50 -8.74 -0.64
N ARG A 123 14.72 -9.10 0.62
CA ARG A 123 16.01 -9.60 1.11
C ARG A 123 16.48 -10.84 0.34
N ASN A 124 15.56 -11.75 0.02
CA ASN A 124 15.91 -13.05 -0.56
C ASN A 124 15.98 -13.03 -2.08
N TYR A 125 15.20 -12.17 -2.75
CA TYR A 125 15.01 -12.22 -4.20
C TYR A 125 15.26 -10.88 -4.90
N GLY A 126 15.47 -9.80 -4.14
CA GLY A 126 15.57 -8.45 -4.70
C GLY A 126 14.31 -8.01 -5.41
N VAL A 127 14.49 -7.04 -6.31
CA VAL A 127 13.43 -6.42 -7.09
C VAL A 127 14.04 -5.84 -8.37
N PRO A 128 13.42 -6.03 -9.55
CA PRO A 128 13.81 -5.37 -10.78
C PRO A 128 13.22 -3.96 -10.85
N THR A 129 13.62 -3.18 -11.86
CA THR A 129 12.97 -1.91 -12.15
C THR A 129 11.53 -2.10 -12.67
N GLU A 130 10.71 -1.07 -12.48
CA GLU A 130 9.35 -0.99 -13.03
C GLU A 130 9.34 -1.06 -14.57
N GLN A 131 10.42 -0.63 -15.21
CA GLN A 131 10.58 -0.75 -16.66
C GLN A 131 10.63 -2.21 -17.12
N THR A 132 11.37 -3.06 -16.39
CA THR A 132 11.52 -4.48 -16.76
C THR A 132 10.30 -5.32 -16.39
N TYR A 133 9.62 -4.98 -15.30
CA TYR A 133 8.47 -5.76 -14.81
C TYR A 133 7.34 -4.86 -14.31
N SER A 134 6.61 -4.23 -15.23
CA SER A 134 5.66 -3.17 -14.89
C SER A 134 4.43 -3.61 -14.12
N TYR A 135 3.93 -2.72 -13.26
CA TYR A 135 2.75 -2.90 -12.44
C TYR A 135 1.45 -2.98 -13.23
N ILE A 136 0.62 -3.96 -12.84
CA ILE A 136 -0.72 -4.16 -13.40
C ILE A 136 -1.72 -3.93 -12.27
N GLY A 137 -2.33 -2.75 -12.27
CA GLY A 137 -3.30 -2.34 -11.24
C GLY A 137 -4.70 -2.96 -11.36
N GLN A 138 -4.89 -3.97 -12.20
CA GLN A 138 -6.18 -4.65 -12.39
C GLN A 138 -6.20 -5.96 -11.61
N THR A 139 -7.31 -6.30 -10.94
CA THR A 139 -7.49 -7.67 -10.42
C THR A 139 -7.91 -8.63 -11.55
N TRP A 140 -7.37 -9.86 -11.53
CA TRP A 140 -7.78 -10.93 -12.45
C TRP A 140 -8.70 -11.97 -11.80
N GLU A 141 -8.97 -11.86 -10.49
CA GLU A 141 -9.84 -12.81 -9.78
C GLU A 141 -11.30 -12.73 -10.23
N GLU A 142 -11.79 -11.52 -10.53
CA GLU A 142 -13.19 -11.26 -10.89
C GLU A 142 -13.45 -11.27 -12.40
N ASN A 143 -12.40 -11.26 -13.23
CA ASN A 143 -12.52 -11.16 -14.69
C ASN A 143 -11.63 -12.19 -15.41
N SER A 144 -12.06 -13.44 -15.36
CA SER A 144 -11.39 -14.59 -16.01
C SER A 144 -11.28 -14.48 -17.54
N PHE A 145 -11.94 -13.50 -18.16
CA PHE A 145 -11.90 -13.23 -19.60
C PHE A 145 -10.90 -12.13 -19.98
N ASN A 146 -10.09 -11.64 -19.04
CA ASN A 146 -8.99 -10.74 -19.37
C ASN A 146 -8.00 -11.45 -20.33
N PRO A 147 -7.70 -10.89 -21.52
CA PRO A 147 -6.82 -11.56 -22.49
C PRO A 147 -5.42 -11.84 -21.94
N MET A 148 -4.85 -10.93 -21.14
CA MET A 148 -3.54 -11.10 -20.52
C MET A 148 -3.57 -12.16 -19.42
N ALA A 149 -4.64 -12.20 -18.61
CA ALA A 149 -4.84 -13.26 -17.62
C ALA A 149 -4.97 -14.64 -18.30
N THR A 150 -5.70 -14.71 -19.41
CA THR A 150 -5.85 -15.93 -20.20
C THR A 150 -4.52 -16.37 -20.80
N GLN A 151 -3.74 -15.43 -21.35
CA GLN A 151 -2.42 -15.69 -21.91
C GLN A 151 -1.44 -16.22 -20.85
N ARG A 152 -1.40 -15.63 -19.66
CA ARG A 152 -0.39 -15.95 -18.63
C ARG A 152 -0.81 -17.05 -17.66
N CYS A 153 -2.11 -17.26 -17.47
CA CYS A 153 -2.63 -18.18 -16.45
C CYS A 153 -3.66 -19.19 -16.99
N GLY A 154 -4.01 -19.12 -18.28
CA GLY A 154 -5.08 -19.94 -18.87
C GLY A 154 -4.78 -21.43 -18.91
N HIS A 155 -3.50 -21.79 -19.06
CA HIS A 155 -3.01 -23.18 -19.07
C HIS A 155 -2.95 -23.83 -17.68
N LEU A 156 -3.08 -23.03 -16.62
CA LEU A 156 -3.01 -23.51 -15.24
C LEU A 156 -4.38 -23.93 -14.71
N GLU A 157 -4.37 -24.85 -13.75
CA GLU A 157 -5.55 -25.30 -13.02
C GLU A 157 -5.35 -25.26 -11.49
N GLY A 158 -6.46 -25.38 -10.76
CA GLY A 158 -6.45 -25.51 -9.30
C GLY A 158 -5.69 -24.40 -8.57
N ARG A 159 -4.81 -24.79 -7.65
CA ARG A 159 -4.02 -23.87 -6.82
C ARG A 159 -3.07 -22.99 -7.63
N LEU A 160 -2.44 -23.54 -8.67
CA LEU A 160 -1.50 -22.79 -9.51
C LEU A 160 -2.22 -21.68 -10.27
N LYS A 161 -3.41 -21.96 -10.82
CA LYS A 161 -4.23 -20.94 -11.47
C LYS A 161 -4.57 -19.80 -10.52
N LYS A 162 -5.03 -20.11 -9.30
CA LYS A 162 -5.34 -19.09 -8.29
C LYS A 162 -4.13 -18.23 -7.94
N SER A 163 -2.97 -18.87 -7.72
CA SER A 163 -1.72 -18.15 -7.42
C SER A 163 -1.27 -17.26 -8.58
N CYS A 164 -1.43 -17.74 -9.82
CA CYS A 164 -1.12 -16.98 -11.03
C CYS A 164 -2.05 -15.79 -11.23
N LEU A 165 -3.36 -15.95 -10.98
CA LEU A 165 -4.32 -14.84 -11.10
C LEU A 165 -4.06 -13.75 -10.05
N LEU A 166 -3.55 -14.11 -8.87
CA LEU A 166 -3.15 -13.16 -7.82
C LEU A 166 -1.83 -12.46 -8.15
N GLY A 167 -0.78 -13.22 -8.49
CA GLY A 167 0.57 -12.71 -8.78
C GLY A 167 0.84 -12.36 -10.24
N HIS A 168 -0.19 -12.43 -11.08
CA HIS A 168 -0.20 -12.13 -12.52
C HIS A 168 0.83 -12.85 -13.42
N ARG A 169 1.43 -13.95 -12.95
CA ARG A 169 2.38 -14.75 -13.72
C ARG A 169 2.47 -16.17 -13.16
N ASP A 170 2.92 -17.11 -13.98
CA ASP A 170 3.00 -18.53 -13.60
C ASP A 170 3.94 -18.73 -12.38
N PRO A 171 3.44 -19.30 -11.27
CA PRO A 171 4.23 -19.53 -10.05
C PRO A 171 5.49 -20.38 -10.23
N ARG A 172 5.52 -21.23 -11.27
CA ARG A 172 6.61 -22.17 -11.53
C ARG A 172 7.87 -21.45 -11.99
N LEU A 173 7.74 -20.27 -12.61
CA LEU A 173 8.82 -19.58 -13.32
C LEU A 173 10.02 -19.25 -12.42
N LEU A 174 9.80 -18.85 -11.17
CA LEU A 174 10.88 -18.41 -10.29
C LEU A 174 11.99 -19.47 -10.12
N ASN A 175 11.61 -20.74 -10.03
CA ASN A 175 12.55 -21.85 -9.83
C ASN A 175 12.95 -22.54 -11.15
N THR A 176 12.41 -22.10 -12.29
CA THR A 176 12.71 -22.70 -13.59
C THR A 176 14.06 -22.20 -14.10
N PRO A 177 14.99 -23.08 -14.54
CA PRO A 177 16.28 -22.65 -15.07
C PRO A 177 16.14 -21.68 -16.26
N SER A 178 17.04 -20.70 -16.37
CA SER A 178 17.02 -19.70 -17.46
C SER A 178 16.99 -20.33 -18.86
N GLN A 179 17.70 -21.46 -19.06
CA GLN A 179 17.69 -22.17 -20.35
C GLN A 179 16.28 -22.64 -20.75
N VAL A 180 15.44 -22.99 -19.78
CA VAL A 180 14.06 -23.41 -20.03
C VAL A 180 13.18 -22.19 -20.33
N LEU A 181 13.36 -21.09 -19.59
CA LEU A 181 12.62 -19.84 -19.82
C LEU A 181 12.93 -19.20 -21.18
N GLN A 182 14.12 -19.44 -21.72
CA GLN A 182 14.57 -18.91 -23.02
C GLN A 182 14.32 -19.87 -24.20
N SER A 183 13.84 -21.09 -23.96
CA SER A 183 13.61 -22.08 -25.02
C SER A 183 12.25 -21.89 -25.67
N GLU A 184 12.19 -21.27 -26.85
CA GLU A 184 10.97 -21.14 -27.63
C GLU A 184 10.24 -22.49 -27.79
N GLY A 185 8.92 -22.48 -27.61
CA GLY A 185 8.08 -23.68 -27.66
C GLY A 185 8.02 -24.50 -26.36
N ASN A 186 8.80 -24.14 -25.33
CA ASN A 186 8.62 -24.70 -23.99
C ASN A 186 7.35 -24.15 -23.32
N GLU A 187 6.65 -24.96 -22.52
CA GLU A 187 5.45 -24.53 -21.77
C GLU A 187 5.75 -23.36 -20.80
N LEU A 188 6.99 -23.29 -20.29
CA LEU A 188 7.46 -22.24 -19.38
C LEU A 188 8.34 -21.21 -20.10
N TYR A 189 8.27 -21.12 -21.43
CA TYR A 189 8.97 -20.07 -22.18
C TYR A 189 8.48 -18.69 -21.73
N ASP A 190 9.39 -17.92 -21.14
CA ASP A 190 9.12 -16.62 -20.55
C ASP A 190 10.41 -15.78 -20.42
N PRO A 191 10.94 -15.23 -21.54
CA PRO A 191 12.18 -14.47 -21.52
C PRO A 191 12.06 -13.15 -20.74
N GLU A 192 10.88 -12.51 -20.74
CA GLU A 192 10.62 -11.30 -19.95
C GLU A 192 10.77 -11.57 -18.44
N PHE A 193 10.23 -12.69 -17.96
CA PHE A 193 10.38 -13.07 -16.57
C PHE A 193 11.82 -13.43 -16.21
N ASP A 194 12.56 -14.09 -17.11
CA ASP A 194 13.97 -14.41 -16.88
C ASP A 194 14.84 -13.13 -16.77
N GLU A 195 14.57 -12.13 -17.61
CA GLU A 195 15.20 -10.80 -17.54
C GLU A 195 14.92 -10.14 -16.19
N ALA A 196 13.65 -10.01 -15.81
CA ALA A 196 13.23 -9.44 -14.53
C ALA A 196 13.85 -10.17 -13.33
N ARG A 197 13.88 -11.50 -13.35
CA ARG A 197 14.50 -12.30 -12.28
C ARG A 197 16.01 -12.06 -12.19
N THR A 198 16.68 -12.00 -13.33
CA THR A 198 18.13 -11.79 -13.40
C THR A 198 18.48 -10.42 -12.84
N GLU A 199 17.81 -9.38 -13.31
CA GLU A 199 17.96 -8.01 -12.79
C GLU A 199 17.67 -7.94 -11.30
N ALA A 200 16.59 -8.56 -10.82
CA ALA A 200 16.24 -8.56 -9.40
C ALA A 200 17.34 -9.19 -8.53
N PHE A 201 17.95 -10.29 -8.98
CA PHE A 201 19.01 -10.97 -8.25
C PHE A 201 20.32 -10.17 -8.26
N GLU A 202 20.65 -9.52 -9.38
CA GLU A 202 21.78 -8.60 -9.47
C GLU A 202 21.58 -7.39 -8.55
N PHE A 203 20.41 -6.75 -8.62
CA PHE A 203 20.02 -5.63 -7.77
C PHE A 203 20.13 -5.99 -6.29
N ARG A 204 19.62 -7.17 -5.89
CA ARG A 204 19.75 -7.70 -4.53
C ARG A 204 21.21 -7.75 -4.08
N ASN A 205 22.06 -8.37 -4.89
CA ASN A 205 23.46 -8.62 -4.53
C ASN A 205 24.24 -7.31 -4.39
N ASN A 206 23.89 -6.30 -5.20
CA ASN A 206 24.57 -5.01 -5.23
C ASN A 206 24.09 -4.05 -4.13
N TYR A 207 22.78 -4.02 -3.85
CA TYR A 207 22.18 -2.94 -3.06
C TYR A 207 21.40 -3.40 -1.83
N ILE A 208 21.01 -4.68 -1.72
CA ILE A 208 20.10 -5.15 -0.66
C ILE A 208 20.87 -6.02 0.33
N GLN A 209 21.39 -5.38 1.37
CA GLN A 209 22.04 -6.06 2.50
C GLN A 209 21.37 -5.71 3.83
N PHE A 210 20.61 -6.65 4.39
CA PHE A 210 19.91 -6.41 5.65
C PHE A 210 20.79 -6.79 6.85
N SER A 211 20.89 -5.89 7.83
CA SER A 211 21.60 -6.12 9.09
C SER A 211 20.89 -7.02 10.08
N SER A 212 19.59 -7.25 9.90
CA SER A 212 18.76 -8.05 10.80
C SER A 212 17.51 -8.57 10.08
N THR A 213 16.87 -9.59 10.66
CA THR A 213 15.52 -10.04 10.33
C THR A 213 14.46 -9.51 11.30
N ASN A 214 14.88 -8.72 12.29
CA ASN A 214 13.95 -8.06 13.21
C ASN A 214 13.55 -6.69 12.65
N TYR A 215 12.32 -6.64 12.14
CA TYR A 215 11.75 -5.46 11.48
C TYR A 215 10.85 -4.64 12.42
N SER A 216 10.29 -5.23 13.47
CA SER A 216 9.28 -4.59 14.31
C SER A 216 9.86 -3.45 15.15
N VAL A 217 9.11 -2.35 15.27
CA VAL A 217 9.40 -1.24 16.16
C VAL A 217 8.39 -1.25 17.31
N TYR A 218 8.85 -1.67 18.49
CA TYR A 218 7.97 -2.00 19.62
C TYR A 218 7.58 -0.80 20.49
N TYR A 219 8.33 0.30 20.45
CA TYR A 219 8.13 1.42 21.35
C TYR A 219 7.72 2.69 20.59
N THR A 220 6.73 3.42 21.11
CA THR A 220 6.26 4.69 20.52
C THR A 220 7.39 5.72 20.39
N GLN A 221 8.30 5.75 21.37
CA GLN A 221 9.50 6.60 21.33
C GLN A 221 10.50 6.17 20.25
N ASP A 222 10.61 4.86 19.96
CA ASP A 222 11.51 4.38 18.91
C ASP A 222 10.99 4.76 17.53
N VAL A 223 9.67 4.74 17.33
CA VAL A 223 9.02 5.27 16.12
C VAL A 223 9.42 6.73 15.90
N LYS A 224 9.22 7.58 16.92
CA LYS A 224 9.58 9.01 16.84
C LYS A 224 11.08 9.21 16.63
N ARG A 225 11.93 8.47 17.36
CA ARG A 225 13.39 8.58 17.23
C ARG A 225 13.89 8.23 15.82
N LEU A 226 13.29 7.24 15.17
CA LEU A 226 13.65 6.87 13.80
C LEU A 226 13.21 7.95 12.81
N LEU A 227 11.97 8.43 12.91
CA LEU A 227 11.46 9.50 12.04
C LEU A 227 12.20 10.81 12.24
N ALA A 228 12.59 11.17 13.47
CA ALA A 228 13.41 12.34 13.76
C ALA A 228 14.84 12.25 13.18
N LYS A 229 15.28 11.06 12.79
CA LYS A 229 16.54 10.83 12.07
C LYS A 229 16.35 10.72 10.55
N GLY A 230 15.16 11.02 10.03
CA GLY A 230 14.84 10.85 8.63
C GLY A 230 14.72 9.39 8.19
N ILE A 231 14.52 8.44 9.12
CA ILE A 231 14.35 7.02 8.77
C ILE A 231 12.85 6.71 8.68
N PRO A 232 12.32 6.35 7.50
CA PRO A 232 10.90 6.08 7.33
C PRO A 232 10.53 4.72 7.94
N LEU A 233 9.23 4.49 8.10
CA LEU A 233 8.70 3.25 8.65
C LEU A 233 7.48 2.82 7.86
N THR A 234 7.32 1.53 7.57
CA THR A 234 6.01 1.05 7.13
C THR A 234 5.10 0.90 8.34
N MET A 235 3.83 1.26 8.19
CA MET A 235 2.82 1.03 9.21
C MET A 235 1.68 0.22 8.62
N GLY A 236 1.57 -1.04 9.06
CA GLY A 236 0.38 -1.85 8.81
C GLY A 236 -0.67 -1.59 9.88
N ILE A 237 -1.93 -1.42 9.49
CA ILE A 237 -3.00 -0.98 10.41
C ILE A 237 -4.32 -1.71 10.13
N GLU A 238 -5.08 -1.97 11.18
CA GLU A 238 -6.50 -2.37 11.10
C GLU A 238 -7.31 -1.22 10.46
N PHE A 239 -8.04 -1.50 9.38
CA PHE A 239 -8.72 -0.45 8.64
C PHE A 239 -10.10 -0.12 9.22
N PHE A 240 -10.33 1.17 9.46
CA PHE A 240 -11.62 1.70 9.91
C PHE A 240 -12.19 2.65 8.86
N TYR A 241 -13.27 2.24 8.19
CA TYR A 241 -13.79 2.93 7.01
C TYR A 241 -14.18 4.37 7.30
N GLY A 242 -14.78 4.64 8.48
CA GLY A 242 -15.16 6.00 8.88
C GLY A 242 -13.94 6.88 9.16
N ALA A 243 -13.00 6.39 9.99
CA ALA A 243 -11.80 7.12 10.38
C ALA A 243 -10.91 7.49 9.17
N TRP A 244 -10.83 6.61 8.18
CA TRP A 244 -10.13 6.84 6.91
C TRP A 244 -10.95 7.61 5.87
N ASN A 245 -12.19 7.96 6.20
CA ASN A 245 -13.15 8.58 5.29
C ASN A 245 -13.32 7.79 3.99
N HIS A 246 -13.26 6.46 4.04
CA HIS A 246 -13.34 5.61 2.86
C HIS A 246 -14.77 5.51 2.32
N ARG A 247 -14.97 5.36 1.00
CA ARG A 247 -16.32 5.43 0.38
C ARG A 247 -17.30 4.38 0.91
N LYS A 248 -16.80 3.18 1.20
CA LYS A 248 -17.57 2.08 1.80
C LYS A 248 -18.16 2.46 3.17
N ALA A 249 -17.67 3.50 3.85
CA ALA A 249 -18.27 3.99 5.08
C ALA A 249 -19.74 4.42 4.89
N ILE A 250 -20.10 4.93 3.70
CA ILE A 250 -21.50 5.27 3.37
C ILE A 250 -22.31 3.99 3.19
N GLU A 251 -21.79 3.03 2.41
CA GLU A 251 -22.41 1.72 2.16
C GLU A 251 -22.69 0.97 3.47
N PHE A 252 -21.80 1.12 4.46
CA PHE A 252 -21.91 0.53 5.79
C PHE A 252 -22.67 1.39 6.81
N GLY A 253 -23.21 2.55 6.42
CA GLY A 253 -23.98 3.42 7.31
C GLY A 253 -23.18 4.11 8.44
N ILE A 254 -21.85 4.11 8.33
CA ILE A 254 -20.90 4.73 9.27
C ILE A 254 -20.88 6.26 9.08
N GLY A 255 -20.90 6.71 7.82
CA GLY A 255 -20.66 8.11 7.44
C GLY A 255 -19.17 8.42 7.22
N ARG A 256 -18.88 9.48 6.45
CA ARG A 256 -17.51 9.98 6.16
C ARG A 256 -17.51 11.49 5.96
N SER A 257 -16.33 12.12 6.04
CA SER A 257 -16.10 13.51 5.66
C SER A 257 -15.32 13.58 4.34
N GLU A 258 -15.93 14.13 3.29
CA GLU A 258 -15.25 14.38 2.01
C GLU A 258 -14.10 15.38 2.16
N GLU A 259 -14.27 16.39 3.02
CA GLU A 259 -13.22 17.36 3.32
C GLU A 259 -12.01 16.68 3.96
N ASN A 260 -12.20 15.81 4.95
CA ASN A 260 -11.10 15.07 5.56
C ASN A 260 -10.46 14.09 4.57
N TRP A 261 -11.26 13.51 3.66
CA TRP A 261 -10.73 12.67 2.58
C TRP A 261 -9.79 13.48 1.66
N THR A 262 -10.23 14.63 1.16
CA THR A 262 -9.40 15.45 0.25
C THR A 262 -8.18 16.04 0.96
N LEU A 263 -8.32 16.39 2.24
CA LEU A 263 -7.22 16.88 3.08
C LEU A 263 -6.33 15.77 3.63
N GLY A 264 -6.60 14.49 3.34
CA GLY A 264 -5.79 13.36 3.80
C GLY A 264 -5.77 13.17 5.32
N ILE A 265 -6.83 13.55 6.02
CA ILE A 265 -6.95 13.47 7.49
C ILE A 265 -7.59 12.14 7.88
N VAL A 266 -6.84 11.33 8.65
CA VAL A 266 -7.32 10.10 9.27
C VAL A 266 -7.56 10.33 10.75
N GLY A 267 -8.83 10.18 11.16
CA GLY A 267 -9.29 10.36 12.54
C GLY A 267 -8.93 9.20 13.46
N TYR A 268 -9.74 8.98 14.49
CA TYR A 268 -9.67 7.81 15.36
C TYR A 268 -11.06 7.16 15.46
N PRO A 269 -11.17 5.82 15.34
CA PRO A 269 -12.42 5.09 15.47
C PRO A 269 -12.86 5.03 16.95
N GLU A 270 -13.63 6.02 17.40
CA GLU A 270 -13.98 6.12 18.82
C GLU A 270 -14.71 4.88 19.37
N ARG A 271 -14.40 4.51 20.61
CA ARG A 271 -15.10 3.38 21.25
C ARG A 271 -16.58 3.73 21.41
N GLY A 272 -17.46 2.80 21.01
CA GLY A 272 -18.90 3.06 20.96
C GLY A 272 -19.37 3.85 19.73
N SER A 273 -18.48 4.15 18.79
CA SER A 273 -18.87 4.64 17.46
C SER A 273 -19.43 3.52 16.58
N VAL A 274 -20.18 3.92 15.55
CA VAL A 274 -20.64 2.99 14.51
C VAL A 274 -19.44 2.44 13.74
N ASP A 275 -18.44 3.29 13.45
CA ASP A 275 -17.22 2.90 12.75
C ASP A 275 -16.47 1.79 13.46
N TYR A 276 -16.21 1.95 14.76
CA TYR A 276 -15.47 0.96 15.57
C TYR A 276 -16.13 -0.42 15.54
N LYS A 277 -17.46 -0.48 15.54
CA LYS A 277 -18.22 -1.74 15.47
C LYS A 277 -18.21 -2.32 14.05
N VAL A 278 -18.70 -1.54 13.09
CA VAL A 278 -19.02 -2.04 11.74
C VAL A 278 -17.75 -2.33 10.93
N SER A 279 -16.70 -1.53 11.10
CA SER A 279 -15.41 -1.79 10.44
C SER A 279 -14.79 -3.10 10.90
N ARG A 280 -14.96 -3.48 12.18
CA ARG A 280 -14.48 -4.77 12.70
C ARG A 280 -15.27 -5.96 12.20
N GLU A 281 -16.57 -5.78 11.97
CA GLU A 281 -17.42 -6.78 11.34
C GLU A 281 -17.09 -6.96 9.84
N ASN A 282 -16.59 -5.91 9.19
CA ASN A 282 -16.21 -5.86 7.77
C ASN A 282 -14.69 -5.69 7.57
N GLY A 283 -13.91 -6.38 8.39
CA GLY A 283 -12.48 -6.15 8.54
C GLY A 283 -11.72 -6.00 7.23
N ALA A 284 -10.76 -5.08 7.23
CA ALA A 284 -9.77 -4.89 6.18
C ALA A 284 -8.44 -4.44 6.80
N GLY A 285 -7.35 -4.53 6.03
CA GLY A 285 -6.04 -4.00 6.40
C GLY A 285 -5.63 -2.86 5.46
N HIS A 286 -4.75 -1.99 5.94
CA HIS A 286 -4.07 -1.03 5.08
C HIS A 286 -2.63 -0.81 5.54
N SER A 287 -1.73 -0.46 4.62
CA SER A 287 -0.34 -0.19 4.92
C SER A 287 0.16 1.04 4.19
N VAL A 288 0.87 1.89 4.91
CA VAL A 288 1.40 3.17 4.42
C VAL A 288 2.87 3.32 4.80
N LEU A 289 3.57 4.25 4.15
CA LEU A 289 4.92 4.64 4.53
C LEU A 289 4.85 5.90 5.41
N VAL A 290 5.17 5.77 6.69
CA VAL A 290 5.27 6.87 7.64
C VAL A 290 6.59 7.59 7.46
N VAL A 291 6.51 8.89 7.21
CA VAL A 291 7.65 9.74 6.81
C VAL A 291 7.88 10.92 7.76
N GLY A 292 7.01 11.11 8.76
CA GLY A 292 7.25 12.13 9.77
C GLY A 292 6.20 12.15 10.86
N TYR A 293 6.36 13.05 11.82
CA TYR A 293 5.39 13.30 12.89
C TYR A 293 5.41 14.75 13.35
N ASP A 294 4.30 15.17 13.95
CA ASP A 294 4.13 16.46 14.62
C ASP A 294 3.25 16.25 15.85
N ASP A 295 3.81 16.43 17.04
CA ASP A 295 3.16 16.25 18.34
C ASP A 295 2.20 17.40 18.68
N GLU A 296 2.32 18.54 17.99
CA GLU A 296 1.55 19.75 18.27
C GLU A 296 0.36 19.90 17.31
N LYS A 297 0.36 19.20 16.17
CA LYS A 297 -0.75 19.21 15.21
C LYS A 297 -2.05 18.76 15.87
N ILE A 298 -3.10 19.55 15.69
CA ILE A 298 -4.45 19.25 16.19
C ILE A 298 -5.31 18.74 15.03
N VAL A 299 -5.98 17.61 15.26
CA VAL A 299 -6.97 17.03 14.36
C VAL A 299 -8.33 17.02 15.04
N LYS A 300 -9.34 17.54 14.36
CA LYS A 300 -10.74 17.49 14.80
C LYS A 300 -11.53 16.60 13.86
N THR A 301 -12.35 15.72 14.42
CA THR A 301 -13.20 14.82 13.64
C THR A 301 -14.57 14.67 14.27
N THR A 302 -15.56 14.57 13.40
CA THR A 302 -16.95 14.33 13.78
C THR A 302 -17.28 12.85 13.56
N VAL A 303 -17.71 12.16 14.61
CA VAL A 303 -17.91 10.71 14.61
C VAL A 303 -19.36 10.36 14.95
N LYS A 304 -19.96 9.45 14.18
CA LYS A 304 -21.29 8.90 14.43
C LYS A 304 -21.23 7.81 15.50
N MET A 305 -22.00 8.01 16.57
CA MET A 305 -22.07 7.12 17.73
C MET A 305 -23.17 6.07 17.56
N GLN A 306 -23.05 4.93 18.25
CA GLN A 306 -24.04 3.85 18.19
C GLN A 306 -25.41 4.23 18.77
N ASP A 307 -25.48 5.25 19.63
CA ASP A 307 -26.73 5.81 20.16
C ASP A 307 -27.45 6.73 19.14
N GLY A 308 -26.92 6.85 17.92
CA GLY A 308 -27.45 7.70 16.86
C GLY A 308 -26.99 9.17 16.93
N THR A 309 -26.32 9.57 18.01
CA THR A 309 -25.75 10.92 18.12
C THR A 309 -24.49 11.07 17.27
N THR A 310 -24.10 12.32 17.02
CA THR A 310 -22.84 12.66 16.39
C THR A 310 -22.03 13.52 17.34
N LYS A 311 -20.75 13.20 17.54
CA LYS A 311 -19.87 13.88 18.51
C LYS A 311 -18.59 14.35 17.84
N GLU A 312 -18.11 15.53 18.22
CA GLU A 312 -16.80 16.05 17.82
C GLU A 312 -15.75 15.56 18.81
N PHE A 313 -14.61 15.12 18.27
CA PHE A 313 -13.43 14.70 19.02
C PHE A 313 -12.22 15.48 18.54
N THR A 314 -11.34 15.83 19.47
CA THR A 314 -10.09 16.55 19.20
C THR A 314 -8.91 15.72 19.66
N TYR A 315 -7.93 15.55 18.79
CA TYR A 315 -6.68 14.85 19.06
C TYR A 315 -5.50 15.77 18.82
N LYS A 316 -4.45 15.57 19.61
CA LYS A 316 -3.18 16.26 19.46
C LYS A 316 -2.11 15.22 19.12
N GLY A 317 -1.29 15.52 18.13
CA GLY A 317 -0.23 14.64 17.63
C GLY A 317 -0.65 13.81 16.42
N VAL A 318 0.13 13.89 15.35
CA VAL A 318 -0.05 13.11 14.12
C VAL A 318 1.24 12.45 13.64
N TYR A 319 1.09 11.43 12.80
CA TYR A 319 2.11 10.98 11.87
C TYR A 319 1.74 11.43 10.45
N TYR A 320 2.73 11.82 9.66
CA TYR A 320 2.61 12.06 8.23
C TYR A 320 2.99 10.80 7.46
N PHE A 321 2.26 10.49 6.40
CA PHE A 321 2.51 9.29 5.60
C PHE A 321 2.31 9.52 4.11
N LYS A 322 3.07 8.78 3.31
CA LYS A 322 2.90 8.59 1.87
C LYS A 322 1.94 7.42 1.64
N ASN A 323 0.88 7.64 0.85
CA ASN A 323 -0.12 6.61 0.51
C ASN A 323 0.13 6.01 -0.89
N SER A 324 -0.63 4.98 -1.25
CA SER A 324 -0.55 4.26 -2.54
C SER A 324 -1.85 4.30 -3.35
N TRP A 325 -2.69 5.31 -3.15
CA TRP A 325 -3.95 5.49 -3.89
C TRP A 325 -3.86 6.56 -4.99
N GLY A 326 -2.64 6.90 -5.40
CA GLY A 326 -2.39 7.99 -6.35
C GLY A 326 -2.64 9.38 -5.74
N LYS A 327 -2.71 10.38 -6.61
CA LYS A 327 -2.72 11.81 -6.25
C LYS A 327 -4.10 12.49 -6.37
N GLY A 328 -5.06 11.84 -7.04
CA GLY A 328 -6.33 12.48 -7.43
C GLY A 328 -7.46 12.42 -6.39
N GLY A 329 -7.34 11.57 -5.37
CA GLY A 329 -8.40 11.26 -4.41
C GLY A 329 -8.03 11.67 -2.97
N PHE A 330 -7.76 10.67 -2.14
CA PHE A 330 -7.33 10.88 -0.75
C PHE A 330 -6.09 11.76 -0.70
N GLY A 331 -6.12 12.81 0.11
CA GLY A 331 -4.97 13.67 0.33
C GLY A 331 -4.52 14.47 -0.89
N ARG A 332 -5.37 14.65 -1.91
CA ARG A 332 -5.06 15.50 -3.07
C ARG A 332 -4.69 16.92 -2.64
N ASP A 333 -5.36 17.43 -1.61
CA ASP A 333 -5.21 18.80 -1.11
C ASP A 333 -4.49 18.80 0.26
N PHE A 334 -3.76 17.72 0.59
CA PHE A 334 -3.00 17.63 1.84
C PHE A 334 -1.90 18.69 1.86
N ASN A 335 -1.84 19.45 2.96
CA ASN A 335 -0.97 20.61 3.08
C ASN A 335 -0.17 20.59 4.39
N VAL A 336 1.13 20.89 4.27
CA VAL A 336 2.03 21.11 5.41
C VAL A 336 2.76 22.43 5.18
N ASP A 337 2.70 23.33 6.17
CA ASP A 337 3.39 24.62 6.17
C ASP A 337 3.16 25.49 4.90
N GLY A 338 1.97 25.37 4.28
CA GLY A 338 1.58 26.14 3.10
C GLY A 338 1.84 25.43 1.77
N GLU A 339 2.55 24.31 1.78
CA GLU A 339 2.87 23.52 0.58
C GLU A 339 1.95 22.30 0.44
N VAL A 340 1.58 21.97 -0.80
CA VAL A 340 0.67 20.87 -1.13
C VAL A 340 1.48 19.61 -1.47
N PHE A 341 1.15 18.51 -0.81
CA PHE A 341 1.77 17.19 -1.02
C PHE A 341 0.69 16.17 -1.37
N ASP A 342 0.31 16.12 -2.64
CA ASP A 342 -0.75 15.26 -3.15
C ASP A 342 -0.46 13.77 -2.95
N GLY A 343 -1.45 13.02 -2.44
CA GLY A 343 -1.32 11.59 -2.15
C GLY A 343 -0.60 11.27 -0.82
N TYR A 344 -0.30 12.29 -0.02
CA TYR A 344 0.11 12.16 1.38
C TYR A 344 -1.09 12.36 2.31
N GLY A 345 -0.91 12.01 3.58
CA GLY A 345 -1.91 12.26 4.61
C GLY A 345 -1.31 12.36 5.99
N MET A 346 -2.20 12.57 6.96
CA MET A 346 -1.89 12.52 8.38
C MET A 346 -2.85 11.59 9.11
N ILE A 347 -2.34 10.90 10.11
CA ILE A 347 -3.12 10.03 11.01
C ILE A 347 -2.83 10.42 12.45
N THR A 348 -3.87 10.46 13.28
CA THR A 348 -3.67 10.72 14.72
C THR A 348 -2.72 9.69 15.33
N GLN A 349 -1.79 10.13 16.18
CA GLN A 349 -0.86 9.20 16.84
C GLN A 349 -1.62 8.15 17.66
N LYS A 350 -2.72 8.54 18.31
CA LYS A 350 -3.61 7.63 19.04
C LYS A 350 -4.10 6.46 18.16
N HIS A 351 -4.60 6.74 16.97
CA HIS A 351 -5.05 5.70 16.04
C HIS A 351 -3.90 4.81 15.60
N ALA A 352 -2.79 5.41 15.18
CA ALA A 352 -1.60 4.68 14.74
C ALA A 352 -1.03 3.77 15.84
N HIS A 353 -1.05 4.19 17.11
CA HIS A 353 -0.54 3.40 18.23
C HIS A 353 -1.50 2.30 18.66
N GLU A 354 -2.81 2.57 18.72
CA GLU A 354 -3.77 1.58 19.22
C GLU A 354 -4.15 0.51 18.19
N HIS A 355 -4.04 0.82 16.89
CA HIS A 355 -4.49 -0.07 15.82
C HIS A 355 -3.41 -0.40 14.78
N GLY A 356 -2.27 0.31 14.79
CA GLY A 356 -1.18 0.12 13.85
C GLY A 356 -0.02 -0.70 14.41
N SER A 357 0.87 -1.13 13.53
CA SER A 357 2.16 -1.76 13.83
C SER A 357 3.23 -1.20 12.92
N PHE A 358 4.38 -0.87 13.50
CA PHE A 358 5.45 -0.17 12.80
C PHE A 358 6.60 -1.12 12.50
N TYR A 359 7.15 -0.99 11.30
CA TYR A 359 8.27 -1.79 10.84
C TYR A 359 9.34 -0.91 10.20
N ARG A 360 10.60 -1.25 10.48
CA ARG A 360 11.78 -0.65 9.84
C ARG A 360 12.42 -1.65 8.89
N MET A 361 13.02 -1.14 7.83
CA MET A 361 13.88 -1.91 6.94
C MET A 361 15.34 -1.74 7.39
N PRO A 362 16.03 -2.79 7.85
CA PRO A 362 17.38 -2.68 8.40
C PRO A 362 18.45 -2.74 7.28
N LEU A 363 18.24 -2.00 6.19
CA LEU A 363 19.17 -1.88 5.06
C LEU A 363 20.48 -1.26 5.51
N LYS A 364 21.61 -1.83 5.07
CA LYS A 364 22.96 -1.34 5.38
C LYS A 364 23.48 -0.36 4.36
#